data_AF-A0A257RVM8-F1
#
_entry.id   AF-A0A257RVM8-F1
#
_cell.length_a   1.000
_cell.length_b   1.000
_cell.length_c   1.000
_cell.angle_alpha   90.00
_cell.angle_beta   90.00
_cell.angle_gamma   90.00
#
_symmetry.space_group_name_H-M   'P 1'
#
loop_
_entity.id
_entity.type
_entity.pdbx_description
1 polymer ?
#
loop_
_entity_poly.entity_id
_entity_poly.type
_entity_poly.pdbx_seq_one_letter_code
_entity_poly.pdbx_strand_id
1 'polypeptide(L)'
;DAYQIADDLCDAAGDAASCGKPVGRDDALQRPSAVRRFGIEGALDLLDEVAERAASSIPDCPGVASLRALIVQEAKRLVPKGLARAAA
;
A
#
# COMPACT_ATOMS: atom_id res chain seq x y z
N ASP A 1 -2.82 8.48 4.20
CA ASP A 1 -1.45 7.98 3.99
C ASP A 1 -1.41 6.62 3.32
N ALA A 2 -1.82 5.51 3.97
CA ALA A 2 -1.80 4.17 3.36
C ALA A 2 -2.46 4.08 1.97
N TYR A 3 -3.65 4.68 1.83
CA TYR A 3 -4.39 4.69 0.55
C TYR A 3 -3.64 5.43 -0.56
N GLN A 4 -2.95 6.54 -0.23
CA GLN A 4 -2.18 7.28 -1.24
C GLN A 4 -0.92 6.51 -1.63
N ILE A 5 -0.22 5.90 -0.66
CA ILE A 5 0.95 5.07 -0.95
C ILE A 5 0.58 3.90 -1.87
N ALA A 6 -0.58 3.26 -1.62
CA ALA A 6 -1.11 2.23 -2.49
C ALA A 6 -1.51 2.75 -3.87
N ASP A 7 -2.10 3.94 -3.96
CA ASP A 7 -2.44 4.60 -5.23
C ASP A 7 -1.18 4.89 -6.07
N ASP A 8 -0.12 5.37 -5.42
CA ASP A 8 1.19 5.64 -6.03
C ASP A 8 1.85 4.33 -6.54
N LEU A 9 1.74 3.24 -5.77
CA LEU A 9 2.18 1.90 -6.19
C LEU A 9 1.37 1.37 -7.38
N CYS A 10 0.05 1.58 -7.37
CA CYS A 10 -0.82 1.24 -8.48
C CYS A 10 -0.50 2.06 -9.74
N ASP A 11 -0.20 3.35 -9.60
CA ASP A 11 0.19 4.20 -10.73
C ASP A 11 1.53 3.76 -11.33
N ALA A 12 2.49 3.36 -10.49
CA ALA A 12 3.84 3.00 -10.96
C ALA A 12 3.95 1.56 -11.52
N ALA A 13 3.22 0.60 -10.96
CA ALA A 13 3.43 -0.82 -11.22
C ALA A 13 2.13 -1.61 -11.52
N GLY A 14 0.98 -0.94 -11.51
CA GLY A 14 -0.28 -1.54 -11.90
C GLY A 14 -0.36 -1.78 -13.40
N ASP A 15 -1.21 -2.73 -13.79
CA ASP A 15 -1.68 -2.84 -15.18
C ASP A 15 -2.91 -1.93 -15.35
N ALA A 16 -2.92 -1.08 -16.37
CA ALA A 16 -4.03 -0.16 -16.66
C ALA A 16 -5.38 -0.87 -16.75
N ALA A 17 -5.41 -2.10 -17.26
CA ALA A 17 -6.64 -2.90 -17.32
C ALA A 17 -7.11 -3.35 -15.93
N SER A 18 -6.18 -3.62 -15.00
CA SER A 18 -6.48 -4.02 -13.63
C SER A 18 -6.81 -2.83 -12.70
N CYS A 19 -6.24 -1.66 -12.96
CA CYS A 19 -6.44 -0.46 -12.15
C CYS A 19 -7.64 0.38 -12.58
N GLY A 20 -8.20 0.17 -13.78
CA GLY A 20 -9.34 0.92 -14.30
C GLY A 20 -9.05 2.40 -14.60
N LYS A 21 -7.77 2.80 -14.55
CA LYS A 21 -7.25 4.14 -14.84
C LYS A 21 -5.93 4.02 -15.63
N PRO A 22 -5.54 5.03 -16.42
CA PRO A 22 -4.20 5.07 -16.99
C PRO A 22 -3.15 5.12 -15.87
N VAL A 23 -2.14 4.25 -15.98
CA VAL A 23 -0.97 4.16 -15.10
C VAL A 23 0.16 5.07 -15.60
N GLY A 24 1.16 5.34 -14.76
CA GLY A 24 2.30 6.21 -15.06
C GLY A 24 1.96 7.70 -15.10
N ARG A 25 0.84 8.12 -14.50
CA ARG A 25 0.44 9.53 -14.50
C ARG A 25 1.33 10.37 -13.60
N ASP A 26 1.81 9.83 -12.50
CA ASP A 26 2.60 10.62 -11.55
C ASP A 26 3.96 10.98 -12.15
N ASP A 27 4.57 10.07 -12.90
CA ASP A 27 5.79 10.36 -13.64
C ASP A 27 5.53 11.37 -14.77
N ALA A 28 4.48 11.15 -15.57
CA ALA A 28 4.11 12.04 -16.68
C ALA A 28 3.79 13.48 -16.22
N LEU A 29 3.17 13.63 -15.05
CA LEU A 29 2.79 14.93 -14.48
C LEU A 29 3.81 15.48 -13.49
N GLN A 30 4.94 14.78 -13.29
CA GLN A 30 5.96 15.12 -12.31
C GLN A 30 5.37 15.33 -10.90
N ARG A 31 4.35 14.56 -10.54
CA ARG A 31 3.71 14.64 -9.23
C ARG A 31 4.65 14.04 -8.16
N PRO A 32 4.59 14.56 -6.93
CA PRO A 32 5.24 13.90 -5.81
C PRO A 32 4.47 12.61 -5.49
N SER A 33 5.19 11.50 -5.37
CA SER A 33 4.64 10.19 -4.99
C SER A 33 5.63 9.42 -4.10
N ALA A 34 5.11 8.49 -3.30
CA ALA A 34 5.93 7.62 -2.46
C ALA A 34 6.91 6.80 -3.30
N VAL A 35 6.46 6.27 -4.44
CA VAL A 35 7.32 5.52 -5.36
C VAL A 35 8.43 6.39 -5.94
N ARG A 36 8.16 7.65 -6.26
CA ARG A 36 9.20 8.57 -6.76
C ARG A 36 10.23 8.90 -5.68
N ARG A 37 9.83 8.95 -4.41
CA ARG A 37 10.70 9.30 -3.28
C ARG A 37 11.51 8.11 -2.77
N PHE A 38 10.93 6.92 -2.75
CA PHE A 38 11.50 5.74 -2.08
C PHE A 38 11.72 4.54 -3.00
N GLY A 39 11.34 4.62 -4.28
CA GLY A 39 11.24 3.47 -5.17
C GLY A 39 10.04 2.59 -4.84
N ILE A 40 9.81 1.55 -5.66
CA ILE A 40 8.69 0.61 -5.46
C ILE A 40 8.87 -0.15 -4.13
N GLU A 41 10.04 -0.74 -3.90
CA GLU A 41 10.32 -1.49 -2.67
C GLU A 41 10.20 -0.61 -1.43
N GLY A 42 10.75 0.60 -1.44
CA GLY A 42 10.64 1.52 -0.30
C GLY A 42 9.22 2.04 -0.07
N ALA A 43 8.40 2.16 -1.12
CA ALA A 43 6.99 2.48 -0.97
C ALA A 43 6.17 1.30 -0.42
N LEU A 44 6.53 0.05 -0.73
CA LEU A 44 5.96 -1.14 -0.10
C LEU A 44 6.30 -1.20 1.40
N ASP A 45 7.57 -0.99 1.75
CA ASP A 45 8.01 -0.96 3.16
C ASP A 45 7.28 0.16 3.94
N LEU A 46 7.10 1.33 3.33
CA LEU A 46 6.35 2.44 3.94
C LEU A 46 4.86 2.08 4.15
N LEU A 47 4.25 1.36 3.20
CA LEU A 47 2.87 0.91 3.36
C LEU A 47 2.73 -0.09 4.50
N ASP A 48 3.66 -1.05 4.61
CA ASP A 48 3.71 -2.02 5.70
C ASP A 48 3.88 -1.31 7.05
N GLU A 49 4.80 -0.34 7.15
CA GLU A 49 5.01 0.45 8.36
C GLU A 49 3.73 1.21 8.79
N VAL A 50 3.02 1.82 7.85
CA VAL A 50 1.77 2.52 8.13
C VAL A 50 0.69 1.55 8.60
N ALA A 51 0.59 0.36 8.00
CA ALA A 51 -0.35 -0.68 8.40
C ALA A 51 -0.05 -1.20 9.82
N GLU A 52 1.22 -1.45 10.14
CA GLU A 52 1.65 -1.88 11.47
C GLU A 52 1.41 -0.82 12.54
N ARG A 53 1.64 0.47 12.23
CA ARG A 53 1.31 1.58 13.13
C ARG A 53 -0.19 1.67 13.38
N ALA A 54 -1.00 1.53 12.33
CA ALA A 54 -2.46 1.51 12.47
C ALA A 54 -2.92 0.32 13.34
N ALA A 55 -2.41 -0.88 13.08
CA ALA A 55 -2.68 -2.05 13.90
C ALA A 55 -2.26 -1.83 15.37
N SER A 56 -1.10 -1.19 15.58
CA SER A 56 -0.56 -0.92 16.92
C SER A 56 -1.32 0.14 17.71
N SER A 57 -2.04 1.03 17.02
CA SER A 57 -2.91 2.04 17.66
C SER A 57 -4.20 1.46 18.27
N ILE A 58 -4.55 0.20 17.97
CA ILE A 58 -5.72 -0.44 18.55
C ILE A 58 -5.48 -0.66 20.05
N PRO A 59 -6.33 -0.10 20.92
CA PRO A 59 -6.25 -0.31 22.37
C PRO A 59 -6.63 -1.74 22.75
N ASP A 60 -6.26 -2.16 23.96
CA ASP A 60 -6.61 -3.49 24.46
C ASP A 60 -8.13 -3.70 24.48
N CYS A 61 -8.58 -4.68 23.71
CA CYS A 61 -9.98 -5.05 23.62
C CYS A 61 -10.12 -6.55 23.29
N PRO A 62 -11.26 -7.17 23.63
CA PRO A 62 -11.57 -8.51 23.14
C PRO A 62 -11.50 -8.54 21.61
N GLY A 63 -10.66 -9.40 21.05
CA GLY A 63 -10.48 -9.51 19.59
C GLY A 63 -9.40 -8.60 18.99
N VAL A 64 -8.57 -7.93 19.81
CA VAL A 64 -7.45 -7.09 19.32
C VAL A 64 -6.55 -7.79 18.31
N ALA A 65 -6.25 -9.08 18.50
CA ALA A 65 -5.43 -9.85 17.57
C ALA A 65 -6.10 -9.96 16.17
N SER A 66 -7.39 -10.25 16.13
CA SER A 66 -8.16 -10.34 14.88
C SER A 66 -8.27 -8.99 14.19
N LEU A 67 -8.46 -7.91 14.96
CA LEU A 67 -8.57 -6.56 14.40
C LEU A 67 -7.23 -6.08 13.81
N ARG A 68 -6.12 -6.37 14.49
CA ARG A 68 -4.76 -6.12 13.98
C ARG A 68 -4.50 -6.88 12.69
N ALA A 69 -4.84 -8.17 12.65
CA ALA A 69 -4.68 -9.00 11.45
C ALA A 69 -5.51 -8.47 10.28
N LEU A 70 -6.74 -8.00 10.53
CA LEU A 70 -7.60 -7.42 9.50
C LEU A 70 -7.00 -6.15 8.90
N ILE A 71 -6.43 -5.26 9.71
CA ILE A 71 -5.78 -4.04 9.20
C ILE A 71 -4.62 -4.38 8.26
N VAL A 72 -3.75 -5.32 8.67
CA VAL A 72 -2.62 -5.76 7.84
C VAL A 72 -3.11 -6.43 6.55
N GLN A 73 -4.16 -7.24 6.63
CA GLN A 73 -4.76 -7.87 5.45
C GLN A 73 -5.33 -6.85 4.46
N GLU A 74 -6.02 -5.83 4.96
CA GLU A 74 -6.58 -4.78 4.11
C GLU A 74 -5.48 -3.93 3.47
N ALA A 75 -4.38 -3.62 4.17
CA ALA A 75 -3.24 -2.95 3.56
C ALA A 75 -2.64 -3.76 2.40
N LYS A 76 -2.49 -5.08 2.57
CA LYS A 76 -2.01 -5.99 1.50
C LYS A 76 -2.94 -6.03 0.30
N ARG A 77 -4.25 -5.90 0.49
CA ARG A 77 -5.24 -5.86 -0.61
C ARG A 77 -5.13 -4.61 -1.47
N LEU A 78 -4.59 -3.51 -0.94
CA LEU A 78 -4.41 -2.27 -1.67
C LEU A 78 -3.22 -2.32 -2.64
N VAL A 79 -2.30 -3.27 -2.47
CA VAL A 79 -1.12 -3.44 -3.34
C VAL A 79 -1.50 -4.15 -4.64
N PRO A 80 -0.99 -3.72 -5.81
CA PRO A 80 -1.16 -4.46 -7.07
C PRO A 80 -0.74 -5.92 -6.92
N LYS A 81 -1.50 -6.87 -7.48
CA LYS A 81 -1.23 -8.31 -7.34
C LYS A 81 0.16 -8.72 -7.83
N GLY A 82 0.74 -8.00 -8.78
CA GLY A 82 2.12 -8.23 -9.27
C GLY A 82 3.21 -7.79 -8.29
N LEU A 83 2.87 -6.96 -7.29
CA LEU A 83 3.77 -6.46 -6.24
C LEU A 83 3.47 -7.03 -4.86
N ALA A 84 2.38 -7.79 -4.70
CA ALA A 84 2.04 -8.41 -3.43
C ALA A 84 3.17 -9.38 -3.04
N ARG A 85 3.98 -8.99 -2.04
CA ARG A 85 4.96 -9.91 -1.44
C ARG A 85 4.20 -11.12 -0.91
N ALA A 86 4.55 -12.31 -1.40
CA ALA A 86 4.06 -13.55 -0.79
C ALA A 86 4.50 -13.52 0.67
N ALA A 87 3.55 -13.55 1.59
CA ALA A 87 3.87 -13.76 3.00
C ALA A 87 4.49 -15.17 3.10
N ALA A 88 5.79 -15.21 3.36
CA ALA A 88 6.52 -16.44 3.67
C ALA A 88 6.23 -16.89 5.11
#